data_AF-A0A838VY06-F1
#
_entry.id   AF-A0A838VY06-F1
#
_cell.length_a   1.000
_cell.length_b   1.000
_cell.length_c   1.000
_cell.angle_alpha   90.00
_cell.angle_beta   90.00
_cell.angle_gamma   90.00
#
_symmetry.space_group_name_H-M   'P 1'
#
loop_
_entity.id
_entity.type
_entity.pdbx_description
1 polymer ?
#
loop_
_entity_poly.entity_id
_entity_poly.type
_entity_poly.pdbx_seq_one_letter_code
_entity_poly.pdbx_strand_id
1 'polypeptide(L)'
;DGLFTPRSDRRANIIIYDNVPGGAGYSSRIADRFDEVLDTALKIVSSCNCATSCYDCLQTYSNQPFHNQLNRHLVADFLRRIVEQASPDEELQNFARNSYRVDLSGIDLTALCRSATSDTLIYLPQLIDKFGLDNVKNKSWLNRLTDIVYSLRSSNKPLELILNQIPELSAVPDSELDMRHHIKVCRKRLQQFIDQDLVKLYQASGEHFPENLARDVPTLCFNSIQSNRIALSLEQSTNNKPQVWFQTRSLEGVKAVFTRLEKLRQEARLVQVSELEDLNTSVIFLNPSEKEWCGYFSMLELRKKLGLEGALSESNIMKVVYSDRFLRVEGVKILAELFQSCVFGEHSQISILTTDKAYENDNSFRLRNNPCALKQEFTKLLNIPPLNDANITVDVKGVTVDFKRWSDSSVSDRYHGRYLEIYRQDGKKIVVIFDKGMDFLQSLQSKAGVKYSVKERTYVVVEKMNY
;
A
#
# COMPACT_ATOMS: atom_id res chain seq x y z
N ASP A 1 -27.45 33.53 24.29
CA ASP A 1 -26.81 32.55 25.18
C ASP A 1 -26.93 31.18 24.52
N GLY A 2 -26.30 30.14 25.05
CA GLY A 2 -26.38 28.83 24.42
C GLY A 2 -25.92 27.66 25.27
N LEU A 3 -26.35 26.47 24.87
CA LEU A 3 -26.00 25.20 25.49
C LEU A 3 -25.27 24.34 24.48
N PHE A 4 -24.16 23.75 24.91
CA PHE A 4 -23.48 22.67 24.19
C PHE A 4 -23.71 21.36 24.94
N THR A 5 -24.16 20.33 24.24
CA THR A 5 -24.32 18.99 24.83
C THR A 5 -23.68 17.95 23.90
N PRO A 6 -22.53 17.37 24.28
CA PRO A 6 -21.97 16.26 23.53
C PRO A 6 -22.87 15.03 23.67
N ARG A 7 -23.00 14.26 22.59
CA ARG A 7 -23.80 13.03 22.55
C ARG A 7 -22.88 11.81 22.49
N SER A 8 -23.38 10.67 22.95
CA SER A 8 -22.65 9.39 22.95
C SER A 8 -22.32 8.86 21.56
N ASP A 9 -22.98 9.35 20.52
CA ASP A 9 -22.81 8.96 19.12
C ASP A 9 -21.84 9.87 18.34
N ARG A 10 -20.96 10.59 19.05
CA ARG A 10 -20.00 11.56 18.47
C ARG A 10 -20.66 12.73 17.73
N ARG A 11 -21.93 13.00 18.01
CA ARG A 11 -22.60 14.26 17.63
C ARG A 11 -22.59 15.23 18.81
N ALA A 12 -22.98 16.48 18.55
CA ALA A 12 -23.24 17.45 19.59
C ALA A 12 -24.55 18.19 19.27
N ASN A 13 -25.29 18.55 20.31
CA ASN A 13 -26.38 19.50 20.20
C ASN A 13 -25.83 20.88 20.59
N ILE A 14 -26.10 21.87 19.74
CA ILE A 14 -25.88 23.28 20.05
C ILE A 14 -27.25 23.94 20.07
N ILE A 15 -27.59 24.54 21.20
CA ILE A 15 -28.84 25.30 21.36
C ILE A 15 -28.46 26.76 21.52
N ILE A 16 -29.04 27.63 20.70
CA ILE A 16 -28.87 29.08 20.77
C ILE A 16 -30.21 29.68 21.16
N TYR A 17 -30.25 30.47 22.23
CA TYR A 17 -31.48 31.08 22.73
C TYR A 17 -31.27 32.51 23.22
N ASP A 18 -32.36 33.29 23.22
CA ASP A 18 -32.38 34.64 23.77
C ASP A 18 -32.54 34.58 25.29
N ASN A 19 -31.65 35.24 26.04
CA ASN A 19 -31.66 35.22 27.51
C ASN A 19 -32.53 36.34 28.09
N VAL A 20 -33.68 36.62 27.46
CA VAL A 20 -34.65 37.62 27.92
C VAL A 20 -36.07 37.05 27.92
N PRO A 21 -36.90 37.37 28.92
CA PRO A 21 -38.31 36.97 28.93
C PRO A 21 -39.03 37.44 27.66
N GLY A 22 -39.71 36.52 26.98
CA GLY A 22 -40.44 36.79 25.73
C GLY A 22 -39.62 36.66 24.44
N GLY A 23 -38.29 36.55 24.52
CA GLY A 23 -37.40 36.39 23.36
C GLY A 23 -37.16 37.70 22.60
N ALA A 24 -35.90 38.07 22.39
CA ALA A 24 -35.53 39.26 21.62
C ALA A 24 -35.58 39.05 20.09
N GLY A 25 -35.72 37.80 19.65
CA GLY A 25 -35.71 37.39 18.25
C GLY A 25 -34.31 37.24 17.66
N TYR A 26 -33.23 37.30 18.44
CA TYR A 26 -31.87 37.12 17.89
C TYR A 26 -31.63 35.68 17.48
N SER A 27 -32.04 34.72 18.31
CA SER A 27 -31.98 33.29 18.00
C SER A 27 -32.69 32.95 16.67
N SER A 28 -33.87 33.52 16.41
CA SER A 28 -34.57 33.37 15.12
C SER A 28 -33.77 33.97 13.96
N ARG A 29 -33.27 35.20 14.11
CA ARG A 29 -32.47 35.86 13.06
C ARG A 29 -31.18 35.10 12.75
N ILE A 30 -30.55 34.49 13.76
CA ILE A 30 -29.38 33.62 13.59
C ILE A 30 -29.75 32.39 12.77
N ALA A 31 -30.89 31.76 13.04
CA ALA A 31 -31.35 30.60 12.28
C ALA A 31 -31.64 30.94 10.81
N ASP A 32 -32.30 32.08 10.57
CA ASP A 32 -32.65 32.53 9.20
C ASP A 32 -31.43 32.91 8.35
N ARG A 33 -30.31 33.28 9.00
CA ARG A 33 -29.07 33.73 8.34
C ARG A 33 -27.86 32.89 8.77
N PHE A 34 -28.08 31.61 9.03
CA PHE A 34 -27.07 30.76 9.67
C PHE A 34 -25.82 30.60 8.80
N ASP A 35 -25.97 30.56 7.48
CA ASP A 35 -24.84 30.49 6.54
C ASP A 35 -23.92 31.72 6.67
N GLU A 36 -24.51 32.92 6.75
CA GLU A 36 -23.75 34.16 6.97
C GLU A 36 -23.05 34.19 8.34
N VAL A 37 -23.68 33.59 9.35
CA VAL A 37 -23.09 33.45 10.69
C VAL A 37 -21.88 32.51 10.64
N LEU A 38 -21.97 31.38 9.92
CA LEU A 38 -20.87 30.44 9.75
C LEU A 38 -19.71 31.05 8.97
N ASP A 39 -19.99 31.76 7.87
CA ASP A 39 -18.99 32.48 7.07
C ASP A 39 -18.27 33.53 7.90
N THR A 40 -19.03 34.32 8.68
CA THR A 40 -18.47 35.35 9.56
C THR A 40 -17.62 34.72 10.66
N ALA A 41 -18.09 33.64 11.28
CA ALA A 41 -17.33 32.93 12.30
C ALA A 41 -16.01 32.39 11.74
N LEU A 42 -16.04 31.76 10.56
CA LEU A 42 -14.85 31.28 9.85
C LEU A 42 -13.89 32.43 9.55
N LYS A 43 -14.38 33.55 9.05
CA LYS A 43 -13.58 34.76 8.77
C LYS A 43 -12.87 35.26 10.03
N ILE A 44 -13.57 35.35 11.16
CA ILE A 44 -12.98 35.79 12.45
C ILE A 44 -11.81 34.88 12.86
N VAL A 45 -12.03 33.57 12.90
CA VAL A 45 -11.00 32.65 13.41
C VAL A 45 -9.85 32.44 12.43
N SER A 46 -10.09 32.55 11.12
CA SER A 46 -9.05 32.39 10.09
C SER A 46 -8.19 33.64 9.90
N SER A 47 -8.78 34.85 9.98
CA SER A 47 -8.08 36.11 9.73
C SER A 47 -7.42 36.76 10.95
N CYS A 48 -7.74 36.29 12.16
CA CYS A 48 -7.07 36.78 13.37
C CYS A 48 -5.55 36.54 13.32
N ASN A 49 -4.74 37.40 13.96
CA ASN A 49 -3.28 37.28 13.95
C ASN A 49 -2.69 36.66 15.24
N CYS A 50 -3.52 36.20 16.18
CA CYS A 50 -3.03 35.57 17.40
C CYS A 50 -2.52 34.13 17.16
N ALA A 51 -1.67 33.63 18.05
CA ALA A 51 -1.07 32.29 17.93
C ALA A 51 -2.06 31.14 18.20
N THR A 52 -2.94 31.27 19.19
CA THR A 52 -3.90 30.21 19.57
C THR A 52 -5.31 30.76 19.74
N SER A 53 -5.49 31.75 20.63
CA SER A 53 -6.74 32.46 20.84
C SER A 53 -6.50 33.84 21.46
N CYS A 54 -7.44 34.76 21.28
CA CYS A 54 -7.47 36.09 21.92
C CYS A 54 -8.92 36.57 22.05
N TYR A 55 -9.12 37.73 22.68
CA TYR A 55 -10.44 38.35 22.86
C TYR A 55 -11.11 38.79 21.55
N ASP A 56 -10.35 38.97 20.47
CA ASP A 56 -10.90 39.32 19.15
C ASP A 56 -11.41 38.11 18.37
N CYS A 57 -11.21 36.88 18.86
CA CYS A 57 -11.68 35.67 18.17
C CYS A 57 -12.47 34.70 19.05
N LEU A 58 -11.84 34.10 20.06
CA LEU A 58 -12.43 32.99 20.83
C LEU A 58 -12.57 33.28 22.31
N GLN A 59 -11.81 34.23 22.86
CA GLN A 59 -11.81 34.49 24.30
C GLN A 59 -12.90 35.47 24.69
N THR A 60 -13.56 35.15 25.79
CA THR A 60 -14.49 36.02 26.51
C THR A 60 -14.15 35.93 27.98
N TYR A 61 -14.63 36.87 28.80
CA TYR A 61 -14.44 36.78 30.26
C TYR A 61 -15.07 35.49 30.82
N SER A 62 -16.24 35.11 30.31
CA SER A 62 -16.96 33.90 30.73
C SER A 62 -16.24 32.58 30.44
N ASN A 63 -15.32 32.53 29.47
CA ASN A 63 -14.59 31.31 29.13
C ASN A 63 -13.11 31.33 29.59
N GLN A 64 -12.74 32.23 30.51
CA GLN A 64 -11.40 32.34 31.07
C GLN A 64 -10.78 31.02 31.55
N PRO A 65 -11.50 30.11 32.25
CA PRO A 65 -10.94 28.83 32.67
C PRO A 65 -10.47 27.92 31.51
N PHE A 66 -10.92 28.18 30.29
CA PHE A 66 -10.63 27.37 29.10
C PHE A 66 -9.68 28.05 28.11
N HIS A 67 -9.18 29.26 28.37
CA HIS A 67 -8.34 30.01 27.41
C HIS A 67 -7.12 29.22 26.92
N ASN A 68 -6.51 28.41 27.79
CA ASN A 68 -5.37 27.55 27.45
C ASN A 68 -5.73 26.36 26.53
N GLN A 69 -7.00 26.04 26.37
CA GLN A 69 -7.50 24.95 25.53
C GLN A 69 -8.05 25.45 24.18
N LEU A 70 -8.25 26.76 24.01
CA LEU A 70 -8.80 27.34 22.80
C LEU A 70 -7.73 27.48 21.71
N ASN A 71 -8.04 26.97 20.52
CA ASN A 71 -7.19 27.06 19.34
C ASN A 71 -8.01 27.40 18.10
N ARG A 72 -7.81 28.60 17.56
CA ARG A 72 -8.51 29.13 16.39
C ARG A 72 -8.25 28.35 15.12
N HIS A 73 -7.09 27.71 14.99
CA HIS A 73 -6.76 26.91 13.81
C HIS A 73 -7.65 25.67 13.75
N LEU A 74 -7.83 24.99 14.89
CA LEU A 74 -8.74 23.84 14.99
C LEU A 74 -10.20 24.23 14.70
N VAL A 75 -10.63 25.40 15.18
CA VAL A 75 -11.99 25.91 14.91
C VAL A 75 -12.13 26.31 13.44
N ALA A 76 -11.13 26.93 12.84
CA ALA A 76 -11.13 27.29 11.42
C ALA A 76 -11.24 26.05 10.53
N ASP A 77 -10.47 25.00 10.83
CA ASP A 77 -10.51 23.74 10.10
C ASP A 77 -11.87 23.04 10.23
N PHE A 78 -12.50 23.13 11.41
CA PHE A 78 -13.85 22.61 11.64
C PHE A 78 -14.91 23.41 10.87
N LEU A 79 -14.90 24.75 10.97
CA LEU A 79 -15.88 25.62 10.33
C LEU A 79 -15.78 25.60 8.81
N ARG A 80 -14.57 25.52 8.24
CA ARG A 80 -14.35 25.44 6.79
C ARG A 80 -15.14 24.29 6.16
N ARG A 81 -15.16 23.13 6.82
CA ARG A 81 -15.92 21.95 6.36
C ARG A 81 -17.43 22.19 6.38
N ILE A 82 -17.93 22.88 7.40
CA ILE A 82 -19.38 23.16 7.53
C ILE A 82 -19.81 24.20 6.51
N VAL A 83 -19.02 25.27 6.34
CA VAL A 83 -19.25 26.30 5.32
C VAL A 83 -19.27 25.69 3.92
N GLU A 84 -18.28 24.84 3.58
CA GLU A 84 -18.28 24.13 2.29
C GLU A 84 -19.49 23.20 2.10
N GLN A 85 -19.98 22.56 3.17
CA GLN A 85 -21.20 21.76 3.09
C GLN A 85 -22.46 22.59 2.87
N ALA A 86 -22.52 23.79 3.46
CA ALA A 86 -23.66 24.70 3.37
C ALA A 86 -23.71 25.40 2.01
N SER A 87 -22.56 25.80 1.47
CA SER A 87 -22.42 26.45 0.17
C SER A 87 -21.37 25.74 -0.70
N PRO A 88 -21.65 24.50 -1.16
CA PRO A 88 -20.72 23.74 -1.99
C PRO A 88 -20.57 24.37 -3.37
N ASP A 89 -19.35 24.37 -3.90
CA ASP A 89 -19.11 24.72 -5.31
C ASP A 89 -19.61 23.62 -6.26
N GLU A 90 -19.54 23.89 -7.57
CA GLU A 90 -20.02 22.98 -8.61
C GLU A 90 -19.36 21.59 -8.54
N GLU A 91 -18.07 21.50 -8.22
CA GLU A 91 -17.35 20.22 -8.13
C GLU A 91 -17.87 19.36 -6.97
N LEU A 92 -18.07 19.97 -5.79
CA LEU A 92 -18.65 19.30 -4.63
C LEU A 92 -20.11 18.93 -4.87
N GLN A 93 -20.90 19.81 -5.49
CA GLN A 93 -22.29 19.55 -5.85
C GLN A 93 -22.40 18.33 -6.80
N ASN A 94 -21.54 18.27 -7.80
CA ASN A 94 -21.45 17.14 -8.73
C ASN A 94 -21.03 15.85 -8.01
N PHE A 95 -20.07 15.95 -7.07
CA PHE A 95 -19.65 14.78 -6.31
C PHE A 95 -20.78 14.23 -5.42
N ALA A 96 -21.28 14.96 -4.42
CA ALA A 96 -22.38 14.47 -3.56
C ALA A 96 -22.97 15.56 -2.65
N ARG A 97 -24.22 15.36 -2.20
CA ARG A 97 -24.79 16.21 -1.14
C ARG A 97 -23.97 16.17 0.15
N ASN A 98 -23.87 17.31 0.82
CA ASN A 98 -23.11 17.51 2.06
C ASN A 98 -21.66 17.02 1.94
N SER A 99 -21.05 17.14 0.76
CA SER A 99 -19.63 16.86 0.59
C SER A 99 -18.77 18.06 0.92
N TYR A 100 -17.51 17.81 1.25
CA TYR A 100 -16.50 18.82 1.56
C TYR A 100 -15.10 18.29 1.25
N ARG A 101 -14.11 19.18 1.20
CA ARG A 101 -12.71 18.83 0.94
C ARG A 101 -11.98 18.38 2.20
N VAL A 102 -11.14 17.36 2.07
CA VAL A 102 -10.28 16.83 3.14
C VAL A 102 -8.90 16.55 2.58
N ASP A 103 -7.86 17.02 3.25
CA ASP A 103 -6.47 16.70 2.89
C ASP A 103 -6.21 15.19 2.91
N LEU A 104 -5.24 14.72 2.11
CA LEU A 104 -4.88 13.29 2.06
C LEU A 104 -4.53 12.71 3.44
N SER A 105 -3.83 13.47 4.27
CA SER A 105 -3.47 13.08 5.64
C SER A 105 -4.65 13.11 6.62
N GLY A 106 -5.74 13.79 6.27
CA GLY A 106 -6.94 13.88 7.08
C GLY A 106 -7.79 12.60 7.08
N ILE A 107 -7.46 11.63 6.22
CA ILE A 107 -8.16 10.36 6.10
C ILE A 107 -7.21 9.20 6.39
N ASP A 108 -7.52 8.44 7.43
CA ASP A 108 -6.88 7.14 7.67
C ASP A 108 -7.53 6.07 6.77
N LEU A 109 -7.06 5.99 5.52
CA LEU A 109 -7.52 4.99 4.55
C LEU A 109 -7.34 3.55 5.06
N THR A 110 -6.30 3.29 5.88
CA THR A 110 -6.03 1.96 6.43
C THR A 110 -7.12 1.57 7.43
N ALA A 111 -7.49 2.49 8.34
CA ALA A 111 -8.61 2.27 9.26
C ALA A 111 -9.93 2.07 8.51
N LEU A 112 -10.19 2.85 7.46
CA LEU A 112 -11.39 2.68 6.62
C LEU A 112 -11.43 1.29 5.98
N CYS A 113 -10.34 0.87 5.32
CA CYS A 113 -10.21 -0.45 4.71
C CYS A 113 -10.49 -1.57 5.71
N ARG A 114 -9.95 -1.46 6.93
CA ARG A 114 -10.18 -2.45 8.00
C ARG A 114 -11.60 -2.45 8.57
N SER A 115 -12.33 -1.36 8.40
CA SER A 115 -13.72 -1.22 8.83
C SER A 115 -14.74 -1.54 7.74
N ALA A 116 -14.30 -1.99 6.57
CA ALA A 116 -15.17 -2.30 5.44
C ALA A 116 -16.14 -3.45 5.77
N THR A 117 -17.37 -3.29 5.32
CA THR A 117 -18.47 -4.24 5.45
C THR A 117 -19.11 -4.50 4.08
N SER A 118 -20.05 -5.45 4.00
CA SER A 118 -20.49 -6.03 2.72
C SER A 118 -21.13 -5.07 1.71
N ASP A 119 -21.48 -3.87 2.14
CA ASP A 119 -22.03 -2.75 1.35
C ASP A 119 -20.92 -1.74 0.97
N THR A 120 -19.71 -2.25 0.77
CA THR A 120 -18.53 -1.52 0.25
C THR A 120 -18.40 -1.77 -1.24
N LEU A 121 -18.27 -0.70 -2.03
CA LEU A 121 -18.07 -0.75 -3.48
C LEU A 121 -16.97 0.25 -3.86
N ILE A 122 -15.99 -0.22 -4.62
CA ILE A 122 -14.78 0.53 -4.93
C ILE A 122 -14.60 0.65 -6.43
N TYR A 123 -14.37 1.87 -6.90
CA TYR A 123 -13.87 2.15 -8.23
C TYR A 123 -12.43 2.65 -8.18
N LEU A 124 -11.55 2.03 -8.96
CA LEU A 124 -10.20 2.52 -9.20
C LEU A 124 -9.97 2.72 -10.71
N PRO A 125 -9.33 3.82 -11.13
CA PRO A 125 -8.93 3.98 -12.53
C PRO A 125 -7.94 2.89 -12.96
N GLN A 126 -7.06 2.48 -12.03
CA GLN A 126 -5.99 1.51 -12.21
C GLN A 126 -5.54 1.02 -10.82
N LEU A 127 -4.89 -0.15 -10.76
CA LEU A 127 -4.39 -0.72 -9.50
C LEU A 127 -3.12 -0.06 -8.95
N ILE A 128 -2.41 0.68 -9.79
CA ILE A 128 -1.17 1.35 -9.40
C ILE A 128 -1.53 2.75 -8.90
N ASP A 129 -1.16 3.05 -7.65
CA ASP A 129 -1.40 4.35 -7.06
C ASP A 129 -0.38 5.38 -7.60
N LYS A 130 -0.79 6.11 -8.64
CA LYS A 130 -0.04 7.25 -9.17
C LYS A 130 -0.22 8.53 -8.34
N PHE A 131 -1.12 8.52 -7.35
CA PHE A 131 -1.45 9.68 -6.51
C PHE A 131 -0.60 9.74 -5.23
N GLY A 132 0.06 8.64 -4.86
CA GLY A 132 0.99 8.62 -3.72
C GLY A 132 0.26 8.74 -2.38
N LEU A 133 -0.92 8.14 -2.25
CA LEU A 133 -1.78 8.19 -1.06
C LEU A 133 -1.15 7.57 0.19
N ASP A 134 -0.05 6.83 0.03
CA ASP A 134 0.72 6.19 1.09
C ASP A 134 2.05 6.91 1.41
N ASN A 135 2.21 8.17 0.97
CA ASN A 135 3.49 8.91 0.98
C ASN A 135 4.63 8.18 0.24
N VAL A 136 4.27 7.21 -0.60
CA VAL A 136 5.17 6.41 -1.44
C VAL A 136 4.56 6.37 -2.84
N LYS A 137 5.23 6.97 -3.82
CA LYS A 137 4.75 7.01 -5.21
C LYS A 137 4.70 5.59 -5.80
N ASN A 138 3.69 5.33 -6.64
CA ASN A 138 3.54 4.11 -7.44
C ASN A 138 3.37 2.81 -6.62
N LYS A 139 2.87 2.90 -5.39
CA LYS A 139 2.56 1.71 -4.59
C LYS A 139 1.27 1.06 -5.09
N SER A 140 1.17 -0.26 -4.94
CA SER A 140 -0.06 -0.97 -5.34
C SER A 140 -1.21 -0.72 -4.38
N TRP A 141 -2.43 -0.55 -4.91
CA TRP A 141 -3.68 -0.66 -4.14
C TRP A 141 -3.86 -2.04 -3.51
N LEU A 142 -3.13 -3.06 -3.95
CA LEU A 142 -3.25 -4.44 -3.46
C LEU A 142 -3.22 -4.56 -1.94
N ASN A 143 -2.37 -3.81 -1.24
CA ASN A 143 -2.29 -3.89 0.22
C ASN A 143 -3.59 -3.40 0.90
N ARG A 144 -4.18 -2.32 0.39
CA ARG A 144 -5.46 -1.79 0.89
C ARG A 144 -6.61 -2.72 0.54
N LEU A 145 -6.65 -3.22 -0.69
CA LEU A 145 -7.62 -4.22 -1.13
C LEU A 145 -7.53 -5.49 -0.30
N THR A 146 -6.31 -5.92 0.03
CA THR A 146 -6.06 -7.05 0.91
C THR A 146 -6.65 -6.81 2.30
N ASP A 147 -6.43 -5.64 2.91
CA ASP A 147 -7.05 -5.30 4.20
C ASP A 147 -8.58 -5.34 4.14
N ILE A 148 -9.19 -4.82 3.06
CA ILE A 148 -10.65 -4.88 2.85
C ILE A 148 -11.13 -6.32 2.75
N VAL A 149 -10.51 -7.13 1.90
CA VAL A 149 -10.85 -8.54 1.71
C VAL A 149 -10.81 -9.29 3.04
N TYR A 150 -9.76 -9.09 3.85
CA TYR A 150 -9.67 -9.73 5.16
C TYR A 150 -10.78 -9.29 6.12
N SER A 151 -11.17 -8.01 6.13
CA SER A 151 -12.29 -7.54 6.94
C SER A 151 -13.63 -8.14 6.51
N LEU A 152 -13.82 -8.32 5.20
CA LEU A 152 -15.05 -8.88 4.63
C LEU A 152 -15.19 -10.40 4.81
N ARG A 153 -14.10 -11.14 5.10
CA ARG A 153 -14.14 -12.61 5.29
C ARG A 153 -15.20 -13.04 6.32
N SER A 154 -15.44 -12.25 7.36
CA SER A 154 -16.45 -12.53 8.38
C SER A 154 -17.90 -12.52 7.83
N SER A 155 -18.15 -11.73 6.78
CA SER A 155 -19.49 -11.55 6.18
C SER A 155 -19.80 -12.55 5.07
N ASN A 156 -18.82 -13.36 4.65
CA ASN A 156 -18.91 -14.30 3.54
C ASN A 156 -19.43 -13.68 2.23
N LYS A 157 -19.15 -12.38 2.02
CA LYS A 157 -19.47 -11.65 0.79
C LYS A 157 -18.18 -11.13 0.15
N PRO A 158 -18.02 -11.28 -1.18
CA PRO A 158 -16.83 -10.79 -1.87
C PRO A 158 -16.82 -9.27 -1.92
N LEU A 159 -15.61 -8.70 -1.97
CA LEU A 159 -15.43 -7.29 -2.34
C LEU A 159 -15.82 -7.12 -3.81
N GLU A 160 -16.72 -6.18 -4.10
CA GLU A 160 -16.96 -5.74 -5.47
C GLU A 160 -15.98 -4.60 -5.82
N LEU A 161 -15.12 -4.86 -6.80
CA LEU A 161 -14.09 -3.94 -7.28
C LEU A 161 -14.31 -3.64 -8.75
N ILE A 162 -14.44 -2.36 -9.09
CA ILE A 162 -14.53 -1.88 -10.48
C ILE A 162 -13.18 -1.25 -10.85
N LEU A 163 -12.57 -1.74 -11.94
CA LEU A 163 -11.37 -1.17 -12.54
C LEU A 163 -11.68 -0.60 -13.91
N ASN A 164 -11.17 0.58 -14.24
CA ASN A 164 -11.18 1.06 -15.63
C ASN A 164 -10.13 0.34 -16.47
N GLN A 165 -8.90 0.22 -15.95
CA GLN A 165 -7.80 -0.45 -16.63
C GLN A 165 -7.29 -1.63 -15.80
N ILE A 166 -7.41 -2.83 -16.38
CA ILE A 166 -6.73 -4.02 -15.84
C ILE A 166 -5.25 -3.89 -16.21
N PRO A 167 -4.31 -4.13 -15.27
CA PRO A 167 -2.89 -4.13 -15.59
C PRO A 167 -2.56 -5.19 -16.65
N GLU A 168 -1.99 -4.75 -17.78
CA GLU A 168 -1.56 -5.62 -18.88
C GLU A 168 -0.04 -5.52 -19.10
N LEU A 169 0.60 -6.65 -19.38
CA LEU A 169 2.05 -6.71 -19.64
C LEU A 169 2.43 -6.13 -21.01
N SER A 170 1.52 -6.23 -21.99
CA SER A 170 1.68 -5.68 -23.35
C SER A 170 1.94 -4.17 -23.36
N ALA A 171 1.42 -3.46 -22.37
CA ALA A 171 1.52 -2.00 -22.26
C ALA A 171 2.87 -1.51 -21.69
N VAL A 172 3.75 -2.41 -21.22
CA VAL A 172 5.00 -2.04 -20.55
C VAL A 172 6.20 -2.56 -21.35
N PRO A 173 7.15 -1.69 -21.76
CA PRO A 173 8.35 -2.10 -22.50
C PRO A 173 9.16 -3.17 -21.76
N ASP A 174 9.81 -4.07 -22.49
CA ASP A 174 10.66 -5.13 -21.89
C ASP A 174 11.82 -4.58 -21.05
N SER A 175 12.22 -3.33 -21.29
CA SER A 175 13.23 -2.63 -20.49
C SER A 175 12.77 -2.22 -19.09
N GLU A 176 11.46 -2.15 -18.82
CA GLU A 176 10.90 -1.73 -17.53
C GLU A 176 10.58 -2.94 -16.63
N LEU A 177 11.62 -3.72 -16.32
CA LEU A 177 11.50 -4.99 -15.61
C LEU A 177 10.72 -4.87 -14.27
N ASP A 178 11.05 -3.88 -13.44
CA ASP A 178 10.41 -3.68 -12.12
C ASP A 178 8.89 -3.43 -12.26
N MET A 179 8.47 -2.65 -13.25
CA MET A 179 7.06 -2.38 -13.53
C MET A 179 6.34 -3.64 -14.05
N ARG A 180 6.98 -4.41 -14.93
CA ARG A 180 6.44 -5.69 -15.42
C ARG A 180 6.24 -6.68 -14.27
N HIS A 181 7.22 -6.82 -13.37
CA HIS A 181 7.09 -7.65 -12.17
C HIS A 181 5.93 -7.19 -11.30
N HIS A 182 5.80 -5.87 -11.08
CA HIS A 182 4.69 -5.31 -10.32
C HIS A 182 3.32 -5.68 -10.92
N ILE A 183 3.18 -5.59 -12.25
CA ILE A 183 1.97 -5.99 -12.97
C ILE A 183 1.69 -7.48 -12.79
N LYS A 184 2.70 -8.36 -12.92
CA LYS A 184 2.54 -9.80 -12.69
C LYS A 184 2.02 -10.11 -11.29
N VAL A 185 2.61 -9.48 -10.27
CA VAL A 185 2.18 -9.61 -8.86
C VAL A 185 0.74 -9.14 -8.68
N CYS A 186 0.38 -7.99 -9.26
CA CYS A 186 -0.98 -7.47 -9.23
C CYS A 186 -1.99 -8.44 -9.84
N ARG A 187 -1.72 -8.91 -11.05
CA ARG A 187 -2.60 -9.86 -11.77
C ARG A 187 -2.76 -11.16 -11.00
N LYS A 188 -1.66 -11.73 -10.50
CA LYS A 188 -1.69 -12.98 -9.73
C LYS A 188 -2.43 -12.85 -8.40
N ARG A 189 -2.31 -11.71 -7.72
CA ARG A 189 -3.07 -11.48 -6.49
C ARG A 189 -4.56 -11.34 -6.76
N LEU A 190 -4.94 -10.61 -7.80
CA LEU A 190 -6.34 -10.51 -8.23
C LEU A 190 -6.88 -11.89 -8.61
N GLN A 191 -6.12 -12.67 -9.40
CA GLN A 191 -6.47 -14.02 -9.78
C GLN A 191 -6.80 -14.87 -8.54
N GLN A 192 -5.90 -14.90 -7.55
CA GLN A 192 -6.12 -15.63 -6.28
C GLN A 192 -7.37 -15.16 -5.54
N PHE A 193 -7.64 -13.86 -5.50
CA PHE A 193 -8.83 -13.34 -4.82
C PHE A 193 -10.13 -13.74 -5.53
N ILE A 194 -10.14 -13.76 -6.86
CA ILE A 194 -11.31 -14.19 -7.63
C ILE A 194 -11.50 -15.71 -7.49
N ASP A 195 -10.42 -16.50 -7.59
CA ASP A 195 -10.44 -17.96 -7.41
C ASP A 195 -10.99 -18.39 -6.05
N GLN A 196 -10.71 -17.60 -5.00
CA GLN A 196 -11.19 -17.84 -3.64
C GLN A 196 -12.60 -17.26 -3.37
N ASP A 197 -13.27 -16.72 -4.39
CA ASP A 197 -14.55 -15.99 -4.28
C ASP A 197 -14.51 -14.84 -3.25
N LEU A 198 -13.34 -14.21 -3.10
CA LEU A 198 -13.12 -13.08 -2.18
C LEU A 198 -13.29 -11.72 -2.86
N VAL A 199 -13.12 -11.65 -4.18
CA VAL A 199 -13.27 -10.43 -4.98
C VAL A 199 -14.08 -10.74 -6.24
N LYS A 200 -15.06 -9.90 -6.53
CA LYS A 200 -15.69 -9.80 -7.86
C LYS A 200 -15.11 -8.60 -8.58
N LEU A 201 -14.36 -8.86 -9.65
CA LEU A 201 -13.69 -7.83 -10.42
C LEU A 201 -14.50 -7.48 -11.67
N TYR A 202 -14.81 -6.20 -11.81
CA TYR A 202 -15.52 -5.65 -12.96
C TYR A 202 -14.60 -4.69 -13.72
N GLN A 203 -14.65 -4.74 -15.05
CA GLN A 203 -13.94 -3.81 -15.93
C GLN A 203 -14.94 -2.81 -16.54
N ALA A 204 -14.77 -1.52 -16.23
CA ALA A 204 -15.60 -0.47 -16.79
C ALA A 204 -15.35 -0.32 -18.31
N SER A 205 -16.43 -0.14 -19.08
CA SER A 205 -16.32 0.18 -20.52
C SER A 205 -16.03 1.67 -20.71
N GLY A 206 -15.33 2.04 -21.77
CA GLY A 206 -15.02 3.44 -22.07
C GLY A 206 -16.17 4.25 -22.65
N GLU A 207 -17.28 3.60 -23.04
CA GLU A 207 -18.37 4.22 -23.79
C GLU A 207 -19.51 4.73 -22.89
N HIS A 208 -19.68 4.14 -21.70
CA HIS A 208 -20.78 4.46 -20.78
C HIS A 208 -20.22 4.62 -19.36
N PHE A 209 -19.92 5.86 -18.99
CA PHE A 209 -19.49 6.21 -17.63
C PHE A 209 -20.54 7.13 -17.00
N PRO A 210 -20.99 6.89 -15.76
CA PRO A 210 -22.00 7.72 -15.13
C PRO A 210 -21.58 9.19 -15.08
N GLU A 211 -22.55 10.08 -15.33
CA GLU A 211 -22.35 11.52 -15.10
C GLU A 211 -21.89 11.78 -13.66
N ASN A 212 -20.99 12.75 -13.49
CA ASN A 212 -20.44 13.16 -12.20
C ASN A 212 -19.70 12.04 -11.44
N LEU A 213 -19.21 11.03 -12.15
CA LEU A 213 -18.17 10.14 -11.67
C LEU A 213 -16.91 10.44 -12.49
N ALA A 214 -15.80 10.74 -11.84
CA ALA A 214 -14.58 11.10 -12.51
C ALA A 214 -13.77 9.85 -12.90
N ARG A 215 -13.48 9.68 -14.19
CA ARG A 215 -12.87 8.45 -14.72
C ARG A 215 -11.43 8.26 -14.24
N ASP A 216 -10.64 9.32 -14.15
CA ASP A 216 -9.19 9.22 -13.94
C ASP A 216 -8.78 9.23 -12.46
N VAL A 217 -9.73 9.20 -11.54
CA VAL A 217 -9.49 9.28 -10.09
C VAL A 217 -10.24 8.18 -9.35
N PRO A 218 -9.72 7.69 -8.21
CA PRO A 218 -10.40 6.66 -7.43
C PRO A 218 -11.65 7.22 -6.75
N THR A 219 -12.71 6.41 -6.71
CA THR A 219 -13.93 6.68 -5.94
C THR A 219 -14.21 5.48 -5.04
N LEU A 220 -14.26 5.71 -3.73
CA LEU A 220 -14.40 4.68 -2.71
C LEU A 220 -15.70 4.91 -1.95
N CYS A 221 -16.55 3.89 -1.83
CA CYS A 221 -17.75 3.96 -1.01
C CYS A 221 -17.74 2.82 0.01
N PHE A 222 -17.63 3.17 1.29
CA PHE A 222 -17.58 2.21 2.39
C PHE A 222 -18.87 2.26 3.21
N ASN A 223 -19.37 1.09 3.57
CA ASN A 223 -20.44 0.88 4.56
C ASN A 223 -21.68 1.75 4.28
N SER A 224 -22.15 1.78 3.03
CA SER A 224 -23.17 2.73 2.54
C SER A 224 -24.47 2.80 3.35
N ILE A 225 -24.82 1.76 4.10
CA ILE A 225 -26.03 1.63 4.92
C ILE A 225 -25.76 1.93 6.40
N GLN A 226 -24.52 1.74 6.87
CA GLN A 226 -24.18 1.81 8.30
C GLN A 226 -23.99 3.25 8.80
N SER A 227 -23.82 3.41 10.12
CA SER A 227 -23.62 4.72 10.77
C SER A 227 -22.24 5.32 10.48
N ASN A 228 -21.22 4.49 10.23
CA ASN A 228 -19.86 4.89 9.87
C ASN A 228 -19.64 5.05 8.35
N ARG A 229 -20.73 5.14 7.57
CA ARG A 229 -20.72 5.34 6.12
C ARG A 229 -19.82 6.49 5.67
N ILE A 230 -19.17 6.30 4.54
CA ILE A 230 -18.32 7.32 3.93
C ILE A 230 -18.18 7.06 2.43
N ALA A 231 -18.27 8.13 1.65
CA ALA A 231 -17.91 8.13 0.24
C ALA A 231 -16.78 9.14 0.02
N LEU A 232 -15.80 8.74 -0.77
CA LEU A 232 -14.59 9.47 -1.08
C LEU A 232 -14.36 9.48 -2.60
N SER A 233 -13.98 10.62 -3.15
CA SER A 233 -13.40 10.69 -4.49
C SER A 233 -12.23 11.65 -4.50
N LEU A 234 -11.14 11.30 -5.17
CA LEU A 234 -10.01 12.23 -5.28
C LEU A 234 -10.40 13.39 -6.21
N GLU A 235 -10.00 14.61 -5.88
CA GLU A 235 -10.15 15.76 -6.77
C GLU A 235 -9.29 15.55 -8.04
N GLN A 236 -9.87 15.81 -9.22
CA GLN A 236 -9.11 15.77 -10.45
C GLN A 236 -8.06 16.89 -10.42
N SER A 237 -6.79 16.53 -10.57
CA SER A 237 -5.70 17.51 -10.48
C SER A 237 -5.81 18.52 -11.61
N THR A 238 -6.17 19.76 -11.25
CA THR A 238 -6.10 20.93 -12.12
C THR A 238 -5.07 21.90 -11.54
N ASN A 239 -3.98 22.13 -12.27
CA ASN A 239 -2.93 23.13 -12.02
C ASN A 239 -2.46 23.33 -10.56
N ASN A 240 -1.29 22.80 -10.20
CA ASN A 240 -0.46 23.18 -9.03
C ASN A 240 -1.15 23.23 -7.64
N LYS A 241 -2.40 22.77 -7.51
CA LYS A 241 -3.11 22.65 -6.24
C LYS A 241 -2.73 21.35 -5.51
N PRO A 242 -2.70 21.36 -4.17
CA PRO A 242 -2.53 20.14 -3.39
C PRO A 242 -3.72 19.21 -3.62
N GLN A 243 -3.45 17.91 -3.79
CA GLN A 243 -4.51 16.90 -3.95
C GLN A 243 -5.34 16.78 -2.67
N VAL A 244 -6.65 16.76 -2.81
CA VAL A 244 -7.61 16.57 -1.71
C VAL A 244 -8.62 15.48 -2.05
N TRP A 245 -9.27 14.97 -1.01
CA TRP A 245 -10.45 14.12 -1.13
C TRP A 245 -11.72 14.97 -1.06
N PHE A 246 -12.66 14.71 -1.96
CA PHE A 246 -14.06 15.01 -1.72
C PHE A 246 -14.63 13.92 -0.82
N GLN A 247 -15.20 14.31 0.32
CA GLN A 247 -15.77 13.39 1.30
C GLN A 247 -17.22 13.75 1.61
N THR A 248 -18.09 12.74 1.68
CA THR A 248 -19.41 12.85 2.33
C THR A 248 -19.63 11.70 3.29
N ARG A 249 -20.30 11.98 4.41
CA ARG A 249 -20.77 10.97 5.39
C ARG A 249 -22.29 11.03 5.57
N SER A 250 -22.97 11.93 4.84
CA SER A 250 -24.42 12.02 4.88
C SER A 250 -25.04 10.79 4.24
N LEU A 251 -26.21 10.36 4.74
CA LEU A 251 -26.89 9.18 4.20
C LEU A 251 -27.23 9.37 2.71
N GLU A 252 -27.75 10.55 2.36
CA GLU A 252 -28.12 10.89 0.98
C GLU A 252 -26.91 10.96 0.06
N GLY A 253 -25.84 11.64 0.49
CA GLY A 253 -24.62 11.77 -0.31
C GLY A 253 -23.95 10.42 -0.56
N VAL A 254 -23.79 9.60 0.48
CA VAL A 254 -23.19 8.27 0.34
C VAL A 254 -24.06 7.36 -0.54
N LYS A 255 -25.38 7.35 -0.36
CA LYS A 255 -26.29 6.58 -1.23
C LYS A 255 -26.20 7.02 -2.68
N ALA A 256 -26.11 8.31 -2.95
CA ALA A 256 -25.99 8.84 -4.31
C ALA A 256 -24.69 8.40 -5.00
N VAL A 257 -23.57 8.37 -4.27
CA VAL A 257 -22.29 7.86 -4.80
C VAL A 257 -22.35 6.34 -5.00
N PHE A 258 -22.88 5.59 -4.02
CA PHE A 258 -23.04 4.14 -4.11
C PHE A 258 -23.90 3.74 -5.33
N THR A 259 -25.05 4.40 -5.53
CA THR A 259 -25.95 4.13 -6.66
C THR A 259 -25.26 4.38 -8.01
N ARG A 260 -24.43 5.41 -8.12
CA ARG A 260 -23.63 5.67 -9.33
C ARG A 260 -22.61 4.57 -9.58
N LEU A 261 -21.92 4.10 -8.55
CA LEU A 261 -20.99 2.97 -8.65
C LEU A 261 -21.74 1.67 -8.99
N GLU A 262 -22.94 1.45 -8.47
CA GLU A 262 -23.77 0.30 -8.83
C GLU A 262 -24.18 0.33 -10.31
N LYS A 263 -24.58 1.50 -10.82
CA LYS A 263 -24.86 1.68 -12.25
C LYS A 263 -23.63 1.35 -13.09
N LEU A 264 -22.46 1.89 -12.73
CA LEU A 264 -21.20 1.58 -13.41
C LEU A 264 -20.89 0.07 -13.36
N ARG A 265 -21.11 -0.58 -12.23
CA ARG A 265 -20.91 -2.03 -12.06
C ARG A 265 -21.84 -2.86 -12.96
N GLN A 266 -23.09 -2.43 -13.12
CA GLN A 266 -24.07 -3.11 -13.98
C GLN A 266 -23.71 -2.99 -15.48
N GLU A 267 -23.12 -1.87 -15.88
CA GLU A 267 -22.65 -1.63 -17.25
C GLU A 267 -21.24 -2.21 -17.51
N ALA A 268 -20.50 -2.55 -16.44
CA ALA A 268 -19.16 -3.11 -16.52
C ALA A 268 -19.16 -4.61 -16.82
N ARG A 269 -18.12 -5.06 -17.52
CA ARG A 269 -17.92 -6.49 -17.82
C ARG A 269 -17.30 -7.19 -16.61
N LEU A 270 -17.85 -8.32 -16.20
CA LEU A 270 -17.23 -9.17 -15.18
C LEU A 270 -15.96 -9.83 -15.75
N VAL A 271 -14.84 -9.67 -15.05
CA VAL A 271 -13.54 -10.22 -15.44
C VAL A 271 -13.44 -11.67 -14.99
N GLN A 272 -13.09 -12.56 -15.92
CA GLN A 272 -12.87 -13.98 -15.61
C GLN A 272 -11.45 -14.23 -15.10
N VAL A 273 -11.29 -15.24 -14.25
CA VAL A 273 -9.98 -15.67 -13.70
C VAL A 273 -8.98 -15.94 -14.83
N SER A 274 -9.43 -16.61 -15.89
CA SER A 274 -8.61 -16.98 -17.04
C SER A 274 -7.97 -15.79 -17.76
N GLU A 275 -8.56 -14.60 -17.65
CA GLU A 275 -8.00 -13.36 -18.22
C GLU A 275 -6.80 -12.83 -17.43
N LEU A 276 -6.61 -13.30 -16.19
CA LEU A 276 -5.50 -12.93 -15.30
C LEU A 276 -4.44 -14.03 -15.20
N GLU A 277 -4.66 -15.19 -15.84
CA GLU A 277 -3.75 -16.31 -15.81
C GLU A 277 -2.38 -15.96 -16.42
N ASP A 278 -1.34 -16.42 -15.73
CA ASP A 278 0.03 -16.46 -16.22
C ASP A 278 0.61 -17.81 -15.76
N LEU A 279 0.71 -18.77 -16.68
CA LEU A 279 1.10 -20.14 -16.37
C LEU A 279 2.60 -20.28 -16.02
N ASN A 280 3.42 -19.34 -16.49
CA ASN A 280 4.88 -19.38 -16.31
C ASN A 280 5.32 -18.70 -15.01
N THR A 281 4.41 -17.94 -14.38
CA THR A 281 4.68 -17.16 -13.18
C THR A 281 3.84 -17.65 -12.00
N SER A 282 4.52 -18.05 -10.93
CA SER A 282 3.90 -18.34 -9.63
C SER A 282 4.20 -17.21 -8.66
N VAL A 283 3.20 -16.72 -7.92
CA VAL A 283 3.41 -15.72 -6.87
C VAL A 283 2.92 -16.29 -5.55
N ILE A 284 3.85 -16.48 -4.63
CA ILE A 284 3.59 -16.89 -3.26
C ILE A 284 3.47 -15.63 -2.42
N PHE A 285 2.30 -15.39 -1.81
CA PHE A 285 2.11 -14.31 -0.85
C PHE A 285 2.33 -14.86 0.55
N LEU A 286 3.16 -14.18 1.32
CA LEU A 286 3.51 -14.57 2.67
C LEU A 286 2.88 -13.57 3.63
N ASN A 287 2.00 -14.06 4.50
CA ASN A 287 1.35 -13.24 5.51
C ASN A 287 1.51 -13.89 6.89
N PRO A 288 2.35 -13.34 7.79
CA PRO A 288 2.61 -13.96 9.09
C PRO A 288 1.37 -14.09 10.00
N SER A 289 0.29 -13.38 9.68
CA SER A 289 -0.99 -13.52 10.38
C SER A 289 -1.84 -14.71 9.91
N GLU A 290 -1.50 -15.34 8.77
CA GLU A 290 -2.22 -16.51 8.26
C GLU A 290 -1.65 -17.81 8.81
N LYS A 291 -2.52 -18.79 9.06
CA LYS A 291 -2.14 -20.11 9.61
C LYS A 291 -1.02 -20.80 8.82
N GLU A 292 -0.96 -20.56 7.52
CA GLU A 292 0.04 -21.15 6.63
C GLU A 292 1.47 -20.63 6.87
N TRP A 293 1.59 -19.37 7.29
CA TRP A 293 2.87 -18.65 7.42
C TRP A 293 3.15 -18.19 8.86
N CYS A 294 2.22 -18.43 9.79
CA CYS A 294 2.44 -18.18 11.21
C CYS A 294 3.36 -19.26 11.82
N GLY A 295 4.36 -18.82 12.59
CA GLY A 295 5.28 -19.71 13.30
C GLY A 295 6.66 -19.81 12.66
N TYR A 296 7.36 -20.90 12.98
CA TYR A 296 8.77 -21.13 12.63
C TYR A 296 8.92 -22.38 11.76
N PHE A 297 9.70 -22.26 10.69
CA PHE A 297 9.93 -23.26 9.66
C PHE A 297 11.43 -23.59 9.56
N SER A 298 11.74 -24.85 9.25
CA SER A 298 13.07 -25.23 8.76
C SER A 298 13.31 -24.69 7.35
N MET A 299 14.57 -24.61 6.93
CA MET A 299 14.89 -24.15 5.58
C MET A 299 14.32 -25.08 4.49
N LEU A 300 14.27 -26.39 4.72
CA LEU A 300 13.67 -27.37 3.80
C LEU A 300 12.15 -27.14 3.64
N GLU A 301 11.44 -26.90 4.74
CA GLU A 301 10.01 -26.56 4.69
C GLU A 301 9.78 -25.26 3.93
N LEU A 302 10.62 -24.24 4.15
CA LEU A 302 10.53 -22.97 3.42
C LEU A 302 10.76 -23.15 1.91
N ARG A 303 11.79 -23.91 1.50
CA ARG A 303 12.04 -24.20 0.07
C ARG A 303 10.82 -24.82 -0.59
N LYS A 304 10.18 -25.78 0.08
CA LYS A 304 8.95 -26.41 -0.41
C LYS A 304 7.78 -25.42 -0.49
N LYS A 305 7.53 -24.65 0.58
CA LYS A 305 6.42 -23.67 0.63
C LYS A 305 6.60 -22.51 -0.35
N LEU A 306 7.83 -22.10 -0.63
CA LEU A 306 8.17 -21.09 -1.62
C LEU A 306 8.20 -21.64 -3.06
N GLY A 307 7.95 -22.93 -3.26
CA GLY A 307 8.02 -23.56 -4.60
C GLY A 307 9.43 -23.59 -5.19
N LEU A 308 10.47 -23.46 -4.36
CA LEU A 308 11.88 -23.42 -4.78
C LEU A 308 12.56 -24.79 -4.77
N GLU A 309 11.97 -25.79 -4.11
CA GLU A 309 12.54 -27.14 -4.00
C GLU A 309 12.87 -27.72 -5.39
N GLY A 310 11.92 -27.66 -6.33
CA GLY A 310 12.15 -28.14 -7.69
C GLY A 310 13.26 -27.36 -8.40
N ALA A 311 13.30 -26.04 -8.23
CA ALA A 311 14.31 -25.18 -8.85
C ALA A 311 15.74 -25.46 -8.36
N LEU A 312 15.89 -25.88 -7.11
CA LEU A 312 17.18 -26.04 -6.43
C LEU A 312 17.69 -27.49 -6.36
N SER A 313 16.80 -28.49 -6.49
CA SER A 313 17.12 -29.89 -6.19
C SER A 313 16.96 -30.86 -7.37
N GLU A 314 16.20 -30.54 -8.43
CA GLU A 314 15.86 -31.51 -9.50
C GLU A 314 16.93 -31.71 -10.57
N SER A 315 17.90 -30.80 -10.71
CA SER A 315 18.99 -30.88 -11.69
C SER A 315 20.20 -30.12 -11.18
N ASN A 316 21.37 -30.45 -11.71
CA ASN A 316 22.59 -29.69 -11.45
C ASN A 316 22.40 -28.23 -11.84
N ILE A 317 22.68 -27.34 -10.89
CA ILE A 317 22.72 -25.91 -11.11
C ILE A 317 24.04 -25.59 -11.81
N MET A 318 24.01 -24.88 -12.94
CA MET A 318 25.21 -24.42 -13.64
C MET A 318 25.58 -22.99 -13.26
N LYS A 319 24.58 -22.13 -13.02
CA LYS A 319 24.83 -20.73 -12.67
C LYS A 319 23.74 -20.20 -11.76
N VAL A 320 24.13 -19.42 -10.75
CA VAL A 320 23.25 -18.67 -9.87
C VAL A 320 23.67 -17.22 -9.89
N VAL A 321 22.71 -16.31 -9.99
CA VAL A 321 22.94 -14.87 -9.82
C VAL A 321 21.94 -14.35 -8.80
N TYR A 322 22.42 -13.95 -7.63
CA TYR A 322 21.62 -13.21 -6.65
C TYR A 322 21.97 -11.72 -6.72
N SER A 323 20.96 -10.86 -6.78
CA SER A 323 21.12 -9.41 -6.87
C SER A 323 20.27 -8.75 -5.79
N ASP A 324 20.90 -8.01 -4.88
CA ASP A 324 20.22 -7.21 -3.86
C ASP A 324 21.12 -6.07 -3.39
N ARG A 325 20.68 -4.85 -3.66
CA ARG A 325 21.40 -3.62 -3.34
C ARG A 325 21.72 -3.49 -1.85
N PHE A 326 20.89 -4.05 -0.98
CA PHE A 326 20.98 -3.86 0.48
C PHE A 326 21.24 -5.16 1.22
N LEU A 327 21.86 -6.15 0.57
CA LEU A 327 22.15 -7.45 1.19
C LEU A 327 22.99 -7.30 2.46
N ARG A 328 22.45 -7.80 3.58
CA ARG A 328 23.09 -7.80 4.90
C ARG A 328 23.63 -9.17 5.26
N VAL A 329 24.49 -9.24 6.28
CA VAL A 329 25.05 -10.50 6.80
C VAL A 329 23.97 -11.54 7.12
N GLU A 330 22.88 -11.16 7.78
CA GLU A 330 21.77 -12.11 8.06
C GLU A 330 21.10 -12.64 6.78
N GLY A 331 20.96 -11.79 5.75
CA GLY A 331 20.46 -12.21 4.45
C GLY A 331 21.41 -13.18 3.73
N VAL A 332 22.73 -13.00 3.90
CA VAL A 332 23.74 -13.93 3.40
C VAL A 332 23.63 -15.30 4.08
N LYS A 333 23.37 -15.35 5.39
CA LYS A 333 23.15 -16.61 6.11
C LYS A 333 21.94 -17.36 5.57
N ILE A 334 20.83 -16.64 5.40
CA ILE A 334 19.59 -17.19 4.82
C ILE A 334 19.87 -17.73 3.40
N LEU A 335 20.56 -16.95 2.57
CA LEU A 335 20.90 -17.34 1.21
C LEU A 335 21.83 -18.58 1.18
N ALA A 336 22.81 -18.65 2.07
CA ALA A 336 23.71 -19.79 2.17
C ALA A 336 22.95 -21.06 2.58
N GLU A 337 22.05 -20.97 3.57
CA GLU A 337 21.20 -22.10 3.96
C GLU A 337 20.21 -22.49 2.85
N LEU A 338 19.71 -21.52 2.08
CA LEU A 338 18.93 -21.78 0.86
C LEU A 338 19.73 -22.56 -0.19
N PHE A 339 21.06 -22.55 -0.16
CA PHE A 339 21.89 -23.32 -1.09
C PHE A 339 22.54 -24.57 -0.52
N GLN A 340 22.59 -24.74 0.80
CA GLN A 340 23.35 -25.80 1.46
C GLN A 340 23.03 -27.24 1.00
N SER A 341 21.79 -27.51 0.58
CA SER A 341 21.37 -28.81 0.04
C SER A 341 21.24 -28.89 -1.49
N CYS A 342 21.76 -27.90 -2.23
CA CYS A 342 21.69 -27.91 -3.70
C CYS A 342 22.80 -28.74 -4.32
N VAL A 343 22.52 -29.31 -5.50
CA VAL A 343 23.51 -30.03 -6.30
C VAL A 343 24.10 -29.08 -7.34
N PHE A 344 25.37 -28.73 -7.16
CA PHE A 344 26.13 -27.93 -8.11
C PHE A 344 26.96 -28.87 -9.00
N GLY A 345 26.91 -28.67 -10.32
CA GLY A 345 27.76 -29.39 -11.26
C GLY A 345 29.23 -28.95 -11.21
N GLU A 346 30.11 -29.75 -11.81
CA GLU A 346 31.48 -29.34 -12.11
C GLU A 346 31.41 -28.09 -13.02
N HIS A 347 32.05 -26.98 -12.63
CA HIS A 347 32.01 -25.67 -13.31
C HIS A 347 30.81 -24.76 -13.01
N SER A 348 30.05 -25.04 -11.95
CA SER A 348 28.94 -24.15 -11.56
C SER A 348 29.43 -22.74 -11.19
N GLN A 349 28.61 -21.71 -11.30
CA GLN A 349 28.99 -20.36 -10.87
C GLN A 349 27.92 -19.74 -9.95
N ILE A 350 28.31 -19.06 -8.88
CA ILE A 350 27.41 -18.30 -8.00
C ILE A 350 27.90 -16.86 -7.99
N SER A 351 27.10 -15.93 -8.50
CA SER A 351 27.39 -14.50 -8.47
C SER A 351 26.45 -13.80 -7.48
N ILE A 352 26.99 -13.05 -6.51
CA ILE A 352 26.22 -12.20 -5.61
C ILE A 352 26.53 -10.74 -5.93
N LEU A 353 25.51 -9.98 -6.30
CA LEU A 353 25.58 -8.57 -6.69
C LEU A 353 24.97 -7.71 -5.57
N THR A 354 25.76 -6.83 -4.97
CA THR A 354 25.32 -5.90 -3.91
C THR A 354 26.04 -4.55 -4.05
N THR A 355 25.54 -3.50 -3.39
CA THR A 355 26.16 -2.17 -3.45
C THR A 355 27.07 -1.89 -2.25
N ASP A 356 28.11 -1.11 -2.51
CA ASP A 356 29.06 -0.58 -1.51
C ASP A 356 28.82 0.91 -1.22
N LYS A 357 27.79 1.52 -1.84
CA LYS A 357 27.48 2.96 -1.67
C LYS A 357 26.97 3.20 -0.24
N ALA A 358 27.88 3.60 0.63
CA ALA A 358 27.59 4.23 1.90
C ALA A 358 26.62 5.40 1.67
N TYR A 359 25.48 5.41 2.37
CA TYR A 359 24.82 6.69 2.62
C TYR A 359 25.79 7.52 3.47
N GLU A 360 26.12 8.72 3.00
CA GLU A 360 27.24 9.54 3.50
C GLU A 360 27.19 9.89 5.00
N ASN A 361 26.11 9.57 5.71
CA ASN A 361 25.92 9.92 7.12
C ASN A 361 25.85 8.74 8.10
N ASP A 362 26.06 7.47 7.68
CA ASP A 362 25.98 6.32 8.61
C ASP A 362 27.21 5.41 8.57
N ASN A 363 28.18 5.68 9.45
CA ASN A 363 29.37 4.84 9.65
C ASN A 363 29.04 3.41 10.12
N SER A 364 27.85 3.16 10.68
CA SER A 364 27.45 1.81 11.13
C SER A 364 27.08 0.88 9.97
N PHE A 365 26.67 1.45 8.83
CA PHE A 365 26.32 0.70 7.61
C PHE A 365 27.58 0.22 6.87
N ARG A 366 28.65 1.03 6.87
CA ARG A 366 29.96 0.71 6.24
C ARG A 366 30.62 -0.57 6.76
N LEU A 367 30.48 -0.88 8.05
CA LEU A 367 31.06 -2.08 8.66
C LEU A 367 30.24 -3.35 8.41
N ARG A 368 28.92 -3.24 8.15
CA ARG A 368 28.00 -4.39 8.05
C ARG A 368 27.86 -4.97 6.64
N ASN A 369 28.19 -4.20 5.61
CA ASN A 369 28.02 -4.59 4.20
C ASN A 369 29.34 -4.74 3.43
N ASN A 370 30.49 -4.85 4.12
CA ASN A 370 31.77 -5.10 3.47
C ASN A 370 31.69 -6.42 2.65
N PRO A 371 31.84 -6.38 1.31
CA PRO A 371 31.74 -7.57 0.46
C PRO A 371 32.68 -8.72 0.87
N CYS A 372 33.87 -8.41 1.39
CA CYS A 372 34.79 -9.43 1.91
C CYS A 372 34.23 -10.15 3.15
N ALA A 373 33.57 -9.43 4.05
CA ALA A 373 32.96 -10.02 5.25
C ALA A 373 31.74 -10.89 4.89
N LEU A 374 30.90 -10.39 3.97
CA LEU A 374 29.77 -11.16 3.43
C LEU A 374 30.27 -12.45 2.75
N LYS A 375 31.35 -12.34 1.97
CA LYS A 375 31.96 -13.48 1.29
C LYS A 375 32.51 -14.52 2.26
N GLN A 376 33.28 -14.11 3.26
CA GLN A 376 33.84 -15.01 4.27
C GLN A 376 32.75 -15.81 4.99
N GLU A 377 31.65 -15.13 5.38
CA GLU A 377 30.54 -15.78 6.05
C GLU A 377 29.80 -16.77 5.12
N PHE A 378 29.55 -16.37 3.87
CA PHE A 378 28.88 -17.22 2.88
C PHE A 378 29.70 -18.49 2.57
N THR A 379 31.00 -18.35 2.32
CA THR A 379 31.88 -19.49 2.03
C THR A 379 31.97 -20.42 3.23
N LYS A 380 32.07 -19.87 4.44
CA LYS A 380 32.11 -20.66 5.68
C LYS A 380 30.86 -21.53 5.85
N LEU A 381 29.67 -20.97 5.60
CA LEU A 381 28.40 -21.69 5.77
C LEU A 381 28.16 -22.78 4.72
N LEU A 382 28.71 -22.60 3.53
CA LEU A 382 28.69 -23.62 2.48
C LEU A 382 29.85 -24.63 2.58
N ASN A 383 30.65 -24.58 3.65
CA ASN A 383 31.87 -25.39 3.83
C ASN A 383 32.88 -25.23 2.66
N ILE A 384 32.97 -24.03 2.11
CA ILE A 384 33.93 -23.63 1.08
C ILE A 384 35.17 -23.03 1.80
N PRO A 385 36.41 -23.47 1.49
CA PRO A 385 37.61 -22.99 2.17
C PRO A 385 37.81 -21.46 2.04
N PRO A 386 38.35 -20.78 3.08
CA PRO A 386 38.55 -19.33 3.10
C PRO A 386 39.65 -18.87 2.13
N LEU A 387 39.47 -17.74 1.44
CA LEU A 387 40.38 -17.25 0.38
C LEU A 387 40.60 -15.72 0.44
N ASN A 388 41.80 -15.29 0.02
CA ASN A 388 42.31 -13.91 0.04
C ASN A 388 41.82 -13.03 -1.15
N ASP A 389 41.65 -11.73 -0.86
CA ASP A 389 41.60 -10.50 -1.70
C ASP A 389 40.44 -10.14 -2.67
N ALA A 390 39.66 -9.13 -2.23
CA ALA A 390 38.99 -8.00 -2.93
C ALA A 390 38.17 -8.14 -4.24
N ASN A 391 38.40 -9.11 -5.11
CA ASN A 391 37.53 -9.48 -6.25
C ASN A 391 37.82 -10.95 -6.53
N ILE A 392 36.94 -11.84 -6.10
CA ILE A 392 37.34 -13.24 -5.90
C ILE A 392 36.33 -14.16 -6.56
N THR A 393 36.65 -14.56 -7.78
CA THR A 393 36.15 -15.74 -8.49
C THR A 393 36.76 -16.99 -7.81
N VAL A 394 35.96 -17.82 -7.12
CA VAL A 394 36.46 -18.98 -6.34
C VAL A 394 36.07 -20.30 -6.98
N ASP A 395 36.92 -20.99 -7.74
CA ASP A 395 36.66 -22.36 -8.23
C ASP A 395 36.90 -23.40 -7.12
N VAL A 396 35.84 -24.06 -6.62
CA VAL A 396 35.96 -25.17 -5.66
C VAL A 396 35.00 -26.29 -6.04
N LYS A 397 35.54 -27.49 -6.35
CA LYS A 397 34.83 -28.60 -7.03
C LYS A 397 34.25 -28.21 -8.40
N GLY A 398 34.88 -27.25 -9.08
CA GLY A 398 34.31 -26.60 -10.25
C GLY A 398 33.40 -25.41 -9.91
N VAL A 399 32.93 -25.23 -8.67
CA VAL A 399 31.94 -24.19 -8.35
C VAL A 399 32.61 -22.85 -8.06
N THR A 400 32.39 -21.86 -8.93
CA THR A 400 32.92 -20.50 -8.90
C THR A 400 32.03 -19.52 -8.11
N VAL A 401 32.38 -19.09 -6.90
CA VAL A 401 31.63 -18.00 -6.20
C VAL A 401 32.28 -16.65 -6.44
N ASP A 402 31.51 -15.64 -6.87
CA ASP A 402 31.97 -14.28 -7.13
C ASP A 402 31.04 -13.23 -6.48
N PHE A 403 31.63 -12.25 -5.80
CA PHE A 403 30.91 -11.10 -5.25
C PHE A 403 31.28 -9.88 -6.09
N LYS A 404 30.41 -9.50 -7.02
CA LYS A 404 30.68 -8.39 -7.93
C LYS A 404 30.07 -7.10 -7.39
N ARG A 405 30.83 -6.02 -7.54
CA ARG A 405 30.34 -4.67 -7.30
C ARG A 405 29.32 -4.29 -8.37
N TRP A 406 28.26 -3.63 -7.95
CA TRP A 406 27.44 -2.86 -8.89
C TRP A 406 28.31 -1.72 -9.45
N SER A 407 28.70 -1.81 -10.73
CA SER A 407 29.46 -0.74 -11.38
C SER A 407 28.49 0.27 -12.04
N ASP A 408 28.86 1.56 -11.99
CA ASP A 408 28.19 2.70 -12.65
C ASP A 408 28.30 2.63 -14.19
N SER A 409 28.07 1.46 -14.80
CA SER A 409 27.83 1.38 -16.25
C SER A 409 26.42 1.89 -16.53
N SER A 410 26.33 2.83 -17.47
CA SER A 410 25.22 3.72 -17.87
C SER A 410 23.86 3.07 -18.25
N VAL A 411 23.58 1.83 -17.81
CA VAL A 411 22.35 1.09 -18.10
C VAL A 411 21.65 0.59 -16.83
N SER A 412 22.32 0.55 -15.67
CA SER A 412 21.91 -0.24 -14.50
C SER A 412 21.41 0.56 -13.28
N ASP A 413 21.28 1.88 -13.34
CA ASP A 413 20.69 2.68 -12.25
C ASP A 413 19.16 2.50 -12.12
N ARG A 414 18.58 1.58 -12.91
CA ARG A 414 17.14 1.35 -13.08
C ARG A 414 16.58 0.05 -12.49
N TYR A 415 17.41 -0.80 -11.87
CA TYR A 415 16.95 -2.08 -11.34
C TYR A 415 17.04 -2.10 -9.81
N HIS A 416 15.93 -1.78 -9.15
CA HIS A 416 15.80 -1.90 -7.69
C HIS A 416 15.42 -3.32 -7.26
N GLY A 417 15.06 -4.20 -8.20
CA GLY A 417 14.57 -5.53 -7.89
C GLY A 417 15.62 -6.44 -7.27
N ARG A 418 15.12 -7.35 -6.43
CA ARG A 418 15.90 -8.31 -5.66
C ARG A 418 15.67 -9.69 -6.25
N TYR A 419 16.65 -10.14 -7.02
CA TYR A 419 16.51 -11.25 -7.96
C TYR A 419 17.40 -12.43 -7.57
N LEU A 420 16.93 -13.64 -7.80
CA LEU A 420 17.70 -14.87 -7.79
C LEU A 420 17.45 -15.60 -9.12
N GLU A 421 18.44 -15.57 -9.99
CA GLU A 421 18.41 -16.35 -11.23
C GLU A 421 19.13 -17.69 -11.01
N ILE A 422 18.52 -18.78 -11.44
CA ILE A 422 19.06 -20.13 -11.36
C ILE A 422 19.01 -20.73 -12.76
N TYR A 423 20.18 -21.05 -13.29
CA TYR A 423 20.38 -21.69 -14.58
C TYR A 423 20.75 -23.14 -14.33
N ARG A 424 19.93 -24.06 -14.83
CA ARG A 424 20.12 -25.50 -14.67
C ARG A 424 20.66 -26.15 -15.93
N GLN A 425 21.31 -27.31 -15.76
CA GLN A 425 21.87 -28.12 -16.84
C GLN A 425 20.80 -28.65 -17.81
N ASP A 426 19.55 -28.79 -17.37
CA ASP A 426 18.42 -29.22 -18.20
C ASP A 426 17.82 -28.12 -19.08
N GLY A 427 18.51 -26.98 -19.27
CA GLY A 427 18.06 -25.86 -20.11
C GLY A 427 16.97 -24.99 -19.49
N LYS A 428 16.67 -25.15 -18.19
CA LYS A 428 15.67 -24.33 -17.48
C LYS A 428 16.29 -23.17 -16.72
N LYS A 429 15.75 -21.97 -16.94
CA LYS A 429 16.06 -20.76 -16.18
C LYS A 429 14.90 -20.50 -15.23
N ILE A 430 15.18 -20.49 -13.92
CA ILE A 430 14.23 -20.03 -12.91
C ILE A 430 14.66 -18.64 -12.46
N VAL A 431 13.72 -17.69 -12.46
CA VAL A 431 13.92 -16.36 -11.88
C VAL A 431 13.03 -16.22 -10.67
N VAL A 432 13.62 -15.99 -9.51
CA VAL A 432 12.89 -15.74 -8.26
C VAL A 432 13.05 -14.28 -7.89
N ILE A 433 11.93 -13.58 -7.66
CA ILE A 433 11.92 -12.17 -7.31
C ILE A 433 11.37 -12.03 -5.89
N PHE A 434 12.11 -11.33 -5.04
CA PHE A 434 11.74 -11.10 -3.64
C PHE A 434 11.32 -9.65 -3.44
N ASP A 435 10.12 -9.41 -2.92
CA ASP A 435 9.68 -8.04 -2.59
C ASP A 435 10.65 -7.37 -1.60
N LYS A 436 11.15 -8.14 -0.63
CA LYS A 436 12.00 -7.68 0.48
C LYS A 436 13.43 -8.23 0.47
N GLY A 437 13.83 -8.96 -0.58
CA GLY A 437 15.13 -9.65 -0.62
C GLY A 437 15.18 -10.78 0.38
N MET A 438 16.35 -11.02 0.97
CA MET A 438 16.50 -11.98 2.07
C MET A 438 16.13 -11.39 3.44
N ASP A 439 15.73 -10.12 3.52
CA ASP A 439 15.36 -9.49 4.78
C ASP A 439 13.96 -9.89 5.28
N PHE A 440 13.17 -10.62 4.47
CA PHE A 440 11.80 -11.03 4.84
C PHE A 440 11.70 -12.09 5.94
N LEU A 441 12.78 -12.82 6.19
CA LEU A 441 12.82 -13.87 7.22
C LEU A 441 13.57 -13.38 8.46
N GLN A 442 13.11 -13.84 9.62
CA GLN A 442 13.82 -13.76 10.90
C GLN A 442 14.27 -15.16 11.32
N SER A 443 15.56 -15.31 11.61
CA SER A 443 16.15 -16.53 12.14
C SER A 443 15.97 -16.61 13.66
N LEU A 444 15.80 -17.82 14.17
CA LEU A 444 15.81 -18.17 15.58
C LEU A 444 16.72 -19.38 15.76
N GLN A 445 17.77 -19.22 16.58
CA GLN A 445 18.65 -20.32 16.97
C GLN A 445 17.94 -21.20 18.00
N SER A 446 17.87 -22.51 17.73
CA SER A 446 17.28 -23.50 18.63
C SER A 446 18.23 -24.68 18.83
N LYS A 447 18.00 -25.49 19.88
CA LYS A 447 18.78 -26.72 20.13
C LYS A 447 18.72 -27.73 18.97
N ALA A 448 17.71 -27.64 18.10
CA ALA A 448 17.50 -28.52 16.96
C ALA A 448 17.97 -27.92 15.61
N GLY A 449 18.64 -26.76 15.64
CA GLY A 449 19.08 -26.02 14.44
C GLY A 449 18.39 -24.66 14.28
N VAL A 450 18.71 -23.98 13.18
CA VAL A 450 18.15 -22.66 12.83
C VAL A 450 16.72 -22.83 12.31
N LYS A 451 15.80 -22.02 12.82
CA LYS A 451 14.43 -21.91 12.29
C LYS A 451 14.14 -20.50 11.81
N TYR A 452 13.16 -20.36 10.93
CA TYR A 452 12.84 -19.12 10.24
C TYR A 452 11.37 -18.77 10.36
N SER A 453 11.05 -17.50 10.54
CA SER A 453 9.69 -16.97 10.53
C SER A 453 9.60 -15.78 9.58
N VAL A 454 8.42 -15.57 8.98
CA VAL A 454 8.17 -14.41 8.10
C VAL A 454 7.97 -13.17 8.98
N LYS A 455 8.73 -12.10 8.72
CA LYS A 455 8.68 -10.86 9.54
C LYS A 455 7.41 -10.05 9.32
N GLU A 456 7.04 -9.87 8.06
CA GLU A 456 5.95 -8.99 7.64
C GLU A 456 5.32 -9.49 6.34
N ARG A 457 4.19 -8.90 5.95
CA ARG A 457 3.53 -9.24 4.68
C ARG A 457 4.45 -8.93 3.51
N THR A 458 4.68 -9.92 2.66
CA THR A 458 5.59 -9.85 1.52
C THR A 458 5.13 -10.85 0.45
N TYR A 459 5.83 -10.91 -0.68
CA TYR A 459 5.62 -11.94 -1.69
C TYR A 459 6.94 -12.37 -2.32
N VAL A 460 6.90 -13.58 -2.88
CA VAL A 460 7.96 -14.16 -3.70
C VAL A 460 7.36 -14.57 -5.03
N VAL A 461 7.96 -14.10 -6.12
CA VAL A 461 7.60 -14.49 -7.48
C VAL A 461 8.58 -15.55 -7.96
N VAL A 462 8.10 -16.60 -8.61
CA VAL A 462 8.90 -17.65 -9.23
C VAL A 462 8.48 -17.76 -10.69
N GLU A 463 9.38 -17.41 -11.60
CA GLU A 463 9.18 -17.50 -13.04
C GLU A 463 9.99 -18.68 -13.58
N LYS A 464 9.35 -19.52 -14.39
CA LYS A 464 10.00 -20.65 -15.05
C LYS A 464 10.09 -20.35 -16.54
N MET A 465 11.31 -20.39 -17.06
CA MET A 465 11.63 -20.14 -18.46
C MET A 465 12.54 -21.25 -18.99
N ASN A 466 12.51 -21.47 -20.30
CA ASN A 466 13.52 -22.25 -20.99
C ASN A 466 14.55 -21.28 -21.61
N TYR A 467 15.82 -21.65 -21.68
CA TYR A 467 16.88 -20.81 -22.26
C TYR A 467 17.83 -21.60 -23.16
#